data_AF-A0A7S3BU33-F1
#
_entry.id   AF-A0A7S3BU33-F1
#
_cell.length_a   1.000
_cell.length_b   1.000
_cell.length_c   1.000
_cell.angle_alpha   90.00
_cell.angle_beta   90.00
_cell.angle_gamma   90.00
#
_symmetry.space_group_name_H-M   'P 1'
#
loop_
_entity.id
_entity.type
_entity.pdbx_description
1 polymer ?
#
loop_
_entity_poly.entity_id
_entity_poly.type
_entity_poly.pdbx_seq_one_letter_code
_entity_poly.pdbx_strand_id
1 'polypeptide(L)'
;LPPSTTREQYVAHGVRAVLVEEVAWQVAALRAGFAAAVDGSHLLALQLSGEELAEALCGPDDAGLAAMDVRQTFRLVLDSSLAPGGASQPLADALWQVLETWPVPLRRRFLLFVTGSERLPPTGTELLKVELPFVALGAGDLREQLGMLPQAHTCENVLELPDYFEAVRRVEGLDGEAAARRCCEVLDD
;
A
#
# COMPACT_ATOMS: atom_id res chain seq x y z
N LEU A 1 7.01 8.40 -32.36
CA LEU A 1 6.62 6.99 -32.59
C LEU A 1 5.81 6.89 -33.88
N PRO A 2 5.85 5.77 -34.61
CA PRO A 2 5.09 5.58 -35.85
C PRO A 2 3.57 5.74 -35.64
N PRO A 3 2.79 6.12 -36.67
CA PRO A 3 1.33 6.23 -36.55
C PRO A 3 0.63 4.91 -36.20
N SER A 4 1.25 3.77 -36.46
CA SER A 4 0.73 2.42 -36.15
C SER A 4 0.99 1.95 -34.72
N THR A 5 1.49 2.83 -33.85
CA THR A 5 1.86 2.47 -32.48
C THR A 5 0.62 2.23 -31.64
N THR A 6 0.55 1.08 -30.99
CA THR A 6 -0.51 0.73 -30.03
C THR A 6 -0.37 1.54 -28.74
N ARG A 7 -1.43 1.61 -27.93
CA ARG A 7 -1.40 2.28 -26.62
C ARG A 7 -0.32 1.69 -25.73
N GLU A 8 -0.18 0.36 -25.73
CA GLU A 8 0.77 -0.39 -24.92
C GLU A 8 2.21 -0.03 -25.32
N GLN A 9 2.50 0.02 -26.63
CA GLN A 9 3.81 0.42 -27.13
C GLN A 9 4.13 1.89 -26.81
N TYR A 10 3.13 2.77 -26.86
CA TYR A 10 3.29 4.17 -26.49
C TYR A 10 3.66 4.31 -25.00
N VAL A 11 2.92 3.63 -24.11
CA VAL A 11 3.21 3.63 -22.66
C VAL A 11 4.58 3.04 -22.38
N ALA A 12 4.92 1.88 -22.97
CA ALA A 12 6.22 1.24 -22.78
C ALA A 12 7.38 2.14 -23.24
N HIS A 13 7.22 2.87 -24.34
CA HIS A 13 8.22 3.82 -24.80
C HIS A 13 8.39 5.00 -23.82
N GLY A 14 7.30 5.58 -23.33
CA GLY A 14 7.35 6.67 -22.35
C GLY A 14 8.04 6.24 -21.05
N VAL A 15 7.68 5.06 -20.52
CA VAL A 15 8.32 4.49 -19.33
C VAL A 15 9.81 4.26 -19.55
N ARG A 16 10.21 3.69 -20.70
CA ARG A 16 11.63 3.46 -21.02
C ARG A 16 12.41 4.77 -21.15
N ALA A 17 11.83 5.78 -21.78
CA ALA A 17 12.49 7.07 -21.95
C ALA A 17 12.86 7.67 -20.58
N VAL A 18 11.89 7.76 -19.67
CA VAL A 18 12.07 8.36 -18.34
C VAL A 18 12.96 7.51 -17.42
N LEU A 19 12.71 6.20 -17.34
CA LEU A 19 13.36 5.34 -16.34
C LEU A 19 14.70 4.74 -16.80
N VAL A 20 15.00 4.74 -18.11
CA VAL A 20 16.20 4.08 -18.65
C VAL A 20 17.05 5.04 -19.48
N GLU A 21 16.46 5.72 -20.46
CA GLU A 21 17.24 6.50 -21.43
C GLU A 21 17.75 7.81 -20.85
N GLU A 22 16.89 8.58 -20.15
CA GLU A 22 17.25 9.87 -19.55
C GLU A 22 18.27 9.76 -18.41
N VAL A 23 18.32 8.59 -17.74
CA VAL A 23 19.24 8.30 -16.64
C VAL A 23 20.38 7.35 -17.02
N ALA A 24 20.55 7.06 -18.31
CA ALA A 24 21.44 6.00 -18.80
C ALA A 24 22.89 6.17 -18.34
N TRP A 25 23.41 7.40 -18.34
CA TRP A 25 24.80 7.66 -17.99
C TRP A 25 25.05 7.56 -16.47
N GLN A 26 24.10 7.98 -15.64
CA GLN A 26 24.16 7.84 -14.18
C GLN A 26 24.18 6.36 -13.79
N VAL A 27 23.29 5.58 -14.42
CA VAL A 27 23.23 4.12 -14.21
C VAL A 27 24.51 3.44 -14.70
N ALA A 28 25.08 3.88 -15.82
CA ALA A 28 26.36 3.34 -16.32
C ALA A 28 27.52 3.63 -15.36
N ALA A 29 27.60 4.85 -14.81
CA ALA A 29 28.62 5.23 -13.83
C ALA A 29 28.47 4.43 -12.52
N LEU A 30 27.23 4.31 -12.00
CA LEU A 30 26.93 3.50 -10.82
C LEU A 30 27.30 2.03 -11.04
N ARG A 31 26.94 1.45 -12.19
CA ARG A 31 27.29 0.08 -12.58
C ARG A 31 28.81 -0.12 -12.61
N ALA A 32 29.57 0.82 -13.17
CA ALA A 32 31.03 0.72 -13.24
C ALA A 32 31.66 0.73 -11.85
N GLY A 33 31.20 1.62 -10.95
CA GLY A 33 31.67 1.66 -9.56
C GLY A 33 31.30 0.40 -8.79
N PHE A 34 30.07 -0.08 -8.93
CA PHE A 34 29.61 -1.31 -8.29
C PHE A 34 30.39 -2.55 -8.78
N ALA A 35 30.62 -2.68 -10.09
CA ALA A 35 31.40 -3.78 -10.67
C ALA A 35 32.89 -3.75 -10.31
N ALA A 36 33.42 -2.60 -9.86
CA ALA A 36 34.78 -2.53 -9.34
C ALA A 36 34.91 -3.12 -7.92
N ALA A 37 33.81 -3.17 -7.17
CA ALA A 37 33.77 -3.72 -5.81
C ALA A 37 33.22 -5.16 -5.77
N VAL A 38 32.31 -5.51 -6.70
CA VAL A 38 31.61 -6.80 -6.74
C VAL A 38 31.79 -7.44 -8.12
N ASP A 39 32.19 -8.72 -8.15
CA ASP A 39 32.29 -9.47 -9.40
C ASP A 39 30.89 -9.74 -9.98
N GLY A 40 30.56 -9.01 -11.05
CA GLY A 40 29.26 -9.13 -11.72
C GLY A 40 28.99 -10.51 -12.31
N SER A 41 30.01 -11.35 -12.54
CA SER A 41 29.83 -12.71 -13.03
C SER A 41 29.14 -13.62 -12.01
N HIS A 42 29.41 -13.41 -10.71
CA HIS A 42 28.77 -14.16 -9.63
C HIS A 42 27.30 -13.75 -9.46
N LEU A 43 27.00 -12.46 -9.57
CA LEU A 43 25.62 -11.96 -9.48
C LEU A 43 24.76 -12.43 -10.65
N LEU A 44 25.32 -12.45 -11.87
CA LEU A 44 24.63 -12.98 -13.04
C LEU A 44 24.42 -14.50 -12.97
N ALA A 45 25.37 -15.23 -12.38
CA ALA A 45 25.25 -16.68 -12.17
C ALA A 45 24.14 -17.03 -11.16
N LEU A 46 23.89 -16.17 -10.18
CA LEU A 46 22.82 -16.34 -9.19
C LEU A 46 21.43 -16.00 -9.73
N GLN A 47 21.33 -15.38 -10.92
CA GLN A 47 20.08 -14.97 -11.56
C GLN A 47 19.12 -14.18 -10.65
N LEU A 48 19.67 -13.37 -9.75
CA LEU A 48 18.88 -12.62 -8.77
C LEU A 48 17.94 -11.62 -9.47
N SER A 49 16.69 -11.59 -9.03
CA SER A 49 15.75 -10.53 -9.35
C SER A 49 16.18 -9.19 -8.71
N GLY A 50 15.56 -8.09 -9.15
CA GLY A 50 15.79 -6.79 -8.51
C GLY A 50 15.39 -6.78 -7.03
N GLU A 51 14.35 -7.53 -6.67
CA GLU A 51 13.87 -7.68 -5.29
C GLU A 51 14.88 -8.49 -4.45
N GLU A 52 15.36 -9.62 -4.96
CA GLU A 52 16.34 -10.46 -4.25
C GLU A 52 17.68 -9.73 -4.06
N LEU A 53 18.11 -8.94 -5.05
CA LEU A 53 19.30 -8.10 -4.92
C LEU A 53 19.11 -7.00 -3.87
N ALA A 54 17.93 -6.38 -3.82
CA ALA A 54 17.61 -5.38 -2.81
C ALA A 54 17.59 -5.98 -1.41
N GLU A 55 16.99 -7.16 -1.23
CA GLU A 55 16.99 -7.90 0.03
C GLU A 55 18.42 -8.28 0.47
N ALA A 56 19.26 -8.76 -0.44
CA ALA A 56 20.65 -9.10 -0.13
C ALA A 56 21.50 -7.90 0.30
N LEU A 57 21.24 -6.71 -0.26
CA LEU A 57 22.01 -5.49 0.03
C LEU A 57 21.48 -4.75 1.26
N CYS A 58 20.17 -4.66 1.42
CA CYS A 58 19.53 -3.91 2.50
C CYS A 58 19.23 -4.77 3.74
N GLY A 59 19.24 -6.10 3.58
CA GLY A 59 18.78 -7.04 4.58
C GLY A 59 17.25 -7.05 4.72
N PRO A 60 16.68 -8.09 5.33
CA PRO A 60 15.28 -8.09 5.73
C PRO A 60 15.07 -7.09 6.88
N ASP A 61 14.17 -6.12 6.71
CA ASP A 61 13.69 -5.26 7.81
C ASP A 61 12.54 -5.93 8.58
N ASP A 62 12.67 -7.24 8.82
CA ASP A 62 11.62 -8.06 9.45
C ASP A 62 11.39 -7.66 10.90
N ALA A 63 12.46 -7.30 11.62
CA ALA A 63 12.38 -6.87 13.02
C ALA A 63 11.66 -5.53 13.15
N GLY A 64 11.94 -4.57 12.25
CA GLY A 64 11.25 -3.29 12.19
C GLY A 64 9.77 -3.48 11.83
N LEU A 65 9.46 -4.30 10.82
CA LEU A 65 8.09 -4.61 10.43
C LEU A 65 7.29 -5.36 11.49
N ALA A 66 7.91 -6.31 12.19
CA ALA A 66 7.27 -7.07 13.25
C ALA A 66 6.87 -6.14 14.42
N ALA A 67 7.66 -5.10 14.66
CA ALA A 67 7.38 -4.08 15.66
C ALA A 67 6.62 -2.86 15.11
N MET A 68 6.26 -2.84 13.82
CA MET A 68 5.58 -1.71 13.19
C MET A 68 4.19 -1.52 13.80
N ASP A 69 3.97 -0.33 14.35
CA ASP A 69 2.64 0.24 14.61
C ASP A 69 2.42 1.38 13.62
N VAL A 70 1.55 1.17 12.63
CA VAL A 70 1.25 2.15 11.56
C VAL A 70 0.88 3.52 12.15
N ARG A 71 0.19 3.53 13.30
CA ARG A 71 -0.26 4.75 13.98
C ARG A 71 0.89 5.56 14.59
N GLN A 72 2.01 4.90 14.88
CA GLN A 72 3.21 5.55 15.39
C GLN A 72 4.20 5.87 14.26
N THR A 73 4.29 4.99 13.26
CA THR A 73 5.19 5.15 12.11
C THR A 73 4.76 6.32 11.22
N PHE A 74 3.47 6.49 10.96
CA PHE A 74 2.93 7.54 10.09
C PHE A 74 2.25 8.65 10.89
N ARG A 75 2.28 9.87 10.35
CA ARG A 75 1.36 10.93 10.78
C ARG A 75 -0.01 10.66 10.14
N LEU A 76 -0.96 10.18 10.92
CA LEU A 76 -2.28 9.83 10.43
C LEU A 76 -3.16 11.07 10.20
N VAL A 77 -3.87 11.07 9.07
CA VAL A 77 -4.96 12.01 8.77
C VAL A 77 -6.18 11.17 8.44
N LEU A 78 -7.18 11.20 9.30
CA LEU A 78 -8.40 10.39 9.13
C LEU A 78 -9.55 11.28 8.69
N ASP A 79 -10.45 10.71 7.86
CA ASP A 79 -11.77 11.28 7.65
C ASP A 79 -12.47 11.54 8.99
N SER A 80 -13.26 12.61 9.05
CA SER A 80 -14.00 13.00 10.26
C SER A 80 -14.91 11.91 10.83
N SER A 81 -15.44 11.01 10.00
CA SER A 81 -16.25 9.87 10.44
C SER A 81 -15.40 8.74 11.04
N LEU A 82 -14.14 8.60 10.60
CA LEU A 82 -13.19 7.60 11.10
C LEU A 82 -12.42 8.09 12.34
N ALA A 83 -12.33 9.41 12.53
CA ALA A 83 -11.65 10.03 13.65
C ALA A 83 -12.33 9.68 15.01
N PRO A 84 -11.62 9.84 16.15
CA PRO A 84 -12.20 9.59 17.47
C PRO A 84 -13.52 10.35 17.70
N GLY A 85 -14.59 9.62 18.06
CA GLY A 85 -15.94 10.16 18.22
C GLY A 85 -16.76 10.26 16.92
N GLY A 86 -16.18 9.90 15.77
CA GLY A 86 -16.86 9.82 14.48
C GLY A 86 -17.81 8.62 14.39
N ALA A 87 -18.76 8.68 13.45
CA ALA A 87 -19.80 7.65 13.30
C ALA A 87 -19.25 6.28 12.86
N SER A 88 -18.13 6.29 12.14
CA SER A 88 -17.45 5.11 11.60
C SER A 88 -16.10 4.86 12.28
N GLN A 89 -15.85 5.43 13.47
CA GLN A 89 -14.67 5.13 14.28
C GLN A 89 -14.41 3.62 14.45
N PRO A 90 -15.43 2.76 14.68
CA PRO A 90 -15.21 1.31 14.81
C PRO A 90 -14.59 0.66 13.57
N LEU A 91 -14.74 1.25 12.38
CA LEU A 91 -14.07 0.79 11.16
C LEU A 91 -12.57 1.08 11.21
N ALA A 92 -12.16 2.26 11.67
CA ALA A 92 -10.76 2.59 11.87
C ALA A 92 -10.12 1.69 12.93
N ASP A 93 -10.83 1.43 14.04
CA ASP A 93 -10.37 0.52 15.09
C ASP A 93 -10.20 -0.91 14.55
N ALA A 94 -11.14 -1.39 13.72
CA ALA A 94 -11.03 -2.68 13.04
C ALA A 94 -9.82 -2.75 12.10
N LEU A 95 -9.56 -1.70 11.30
CA LEU A 95 -8.38 -1.62 10.44
C LEU A 95 -7.09 -1.79 11.24
N TRP A 96 -6.93 -1.05 12.34
CA TRP A 96 -5.72 -1.14 13.16
C TRP A 96 -5.58 -2.51 13.81
N GLN A 97 -6.68 -3.09 14.30
CA GLN A 97 -6.67 -4.43 14.86
C GLN A 97 -6.22 -5.48 13.83
N VAL A 98 -6.76 -5.44 12.61
CA VAL A 98 -6.38 -6.37 11.54
C VAL A 98 -4.90 -6.24 11.20
N LEU A 99 -4.41 -5.01 10.99
CA LEU A 99 -2.99 -4.77 10.68
C LEU A 99 -2.03 -5.23 11.79
N GLU A 100 -2.43 -5.06 13.06
CA GLU A 100 -1.67 -5.55 14.22
C GLU A 100 -1.64 -7.08 14.30
N THR A 101 -2.69 -7.76 13.85
CA THR A 101 -2.73 -9.24 13.84
C THR A 101 -2.02 -9.86 12.64
N TRP A 102 -1.78 -9.10 11.58
CA TRP A 102 -1.14 -9.62 10.38
C TRP A 102 0.32 -10.07 10.60
N PRO A 103 0.74 -11.18 9.98
CA PRO A 103 2.14 -11.59 9.96
C PRO A 103 2.99 -10.61 9.14
N VAL A 104 4.30 -10.56 9.41
CA VAL A 104 5.27 -9.68 8.74
C VAL A 104 5.12 -9.61 7.22
N PRO A 105 4.93 -10.72 6.47
CA PRO A 105 4.76 -10.66 5.02
C PRO A 105 3.53 -9.87 4.56
N LEU A 106 2.41 -9.93 5.30
CA LEU A 106 1.21 -9.16 4.96
C LEU A 106 1.38 -7.68 5.32
N ARG A 107 2.01 -7.36 6.46
CA ARG A 107 2.36 -5.98 6.82
C ARG A 107 3.29 -5.32 5.79
N ARG A 108 4.22 -6.09 5.22
CA ARG A 108 5.08 -5.63 4.10
C ARG A 108 4.26 -5.27 2.87
N ARG A 109 3.34 -6.15 2.49
CA ARG A 109 2.44 -5.92 1.35
C ARG A 109 1.53 -4.72 1.59
N PHE A 110 1.08 -4.50 2.82
CA PHE A 110 0.35 -3.29 3.19
C PHE A 110 1.18 -2.03 2.97
N LEU A 111 2.42 -1.98 3.46
CA LEU A 111 3.32 -0.85 3.23
C LEU A 111 3.53 -0.58 1.74
N LEU A 112 3.77 -1.64 0.95
CA LEU A 112 3.89 -1.53 -0.50
C LEU A 112 2.60 -1.00 -1.13
N PHE A 113 1.45 -1.48 -0.67
CA PHE A 113 0.14 -1.07 -1.16
C PHE A 113 -0.13 0.42 -0.90
N VAL A 114 0.17 0.93 0.28
CA VAL A 114 -0.12 2.34 0.63
C VAL A 114 0.98 3.33 0.26
N THR A 115 2.25 2.91 0.20
CA THR A 115 3.39 3.82 -0.04
C THR A 115 4.17 3.54 -1.34
N GLY A 116 3.93 2.40 -1.99
CA GLY A 116 4.76 1.95 -3.11
C GLY A 116 6.15 1.46 -2.69
N SER A 117 6.41 1.28 -1.39
CA SER A 117 7.67 0.80 -0.83
C SER A 117 7.42 -0.27 0.24
N GLU A 118 8.20 -1.34 0.21
CA GLU A 118 8.21 -2.37 1.27
C GLU A 118 9.00 -1.94 2.51
N ARG A 119 9.73 -0.83 2.43
CA ARG A 119 10.54 -0.27 3.53
C ARG A 119 9.74 0.71 4.37
N LEU A 120 9.94 0.64 5.68
CA LEU A 120 9.41 1.62 6.61
C LEU A 120 10.03 3.00 6.34
N PRO A 121 9.22 4.07 6.28
CA PRO A 121 9.77 5.40 6.36
C PRO A 121 10.32 5.65 7.76
N PRO A 122 11.26 6.60 7.92
CA PRO A 122 11.62 7.07 9.25
C PRO A 122 10.38 7.52 10.03
N THR A 123 10.30 7.14 11.30
CA THR A 123 9.10 7.37 12.12
C THR A 123 8.67 8.84 12.10
N GLY A 124 7.40 9.06 11.74
CA GLY A 124 6.77 10.35 11.75
C GLY A 124 7.22 11.30 10.63
N THR A 125 7.93 10.84 9.59
CA THR A 125 8.30 11.69 8.44
C THR A 125 7.22 11.77 7.37
N GLU A 126 6.45 10.70 7.20
CA GLU A 126 5.41 10.59 6.17
C GLU A 126 4.00 10.71 6.75
N LEU A 127 3.06 11.12 5.90
CA LEU A 127 1.63 11.10 6.19
C LEU A 127 1.05 9.79 5.66
N LEU A 128 0.00 9.30 6.31
CA LEU A 128 -0.93 8.30 5.75
C LEU A 128 -2.34 8.85 5.94
N LYS A 129 -3.03 9.13 4.83
CA LYS A 129 -4.42 9.59 4.83
C LYS A 129 -5.33 8.39 4.71
N VAL A 130 -6.38 8.33 5.53
CA VAL A 130 -7.44 7.31 5.41
C VAL A 130 -8.76 8.02 5.18
N GLU A 131 -9.32 7.82 3.99
CA GLU A 131 -10.49 8.56 3.50
C GLU A 131 -11.65 7.60 3.19
N LEU A 132 -12.88 8.10 3.33
CA LEU A 132 -14.10 7.43 2.90
C LEU A 132 -14.55 8.05 1.56
N PRO A 133 -14.09 7.52 0.42
CA PRO A 133 -14.28 8.18 -0.89
C PRO A 133 -15.73 8.19 -1.38
N PHE A 134 -16.58 7.29 -0.86
CA PHE A 134 -17.95 7.09 -1.36
C PHE A 134 -18.98 7.42 -0.29
N VAL A 135 -19.97 8.23 -0.68
CA VAL A 135 -21.17 8.48 0.11
C VAL A 135 -22.31 7.67 -0.47
N ALA A 136 -22.73 6.63 0.24
CA ALA A 136 -23.87 5.83 -0.17
C ALA A 136 -25.19 6.58 0.04
N LEU A 137 -26.04 6.63 -1.00
CA LEU A 137 -27.32 7.33 -0.97
C LEU A 137 -28.50 6.39 -0.71
N GLY A 138 -28.31 5.09 -0.87
CA GLY A 138 -29.34 4.09 -0.61
C GLY A 138 -28.81 2.68 -0.40
N ALA A 139 -29.73 1.74 -0.14
CA ALA A 139 -29.39 0.35 0.18
C ALA A 139 -28.75 -0.42 -0.99
N GLY A 140 -28.85 0.07 -2.23
CA GLY A 140 -28.13 -0.48 -3.38
C GLY A 140 -26.64 -0.19 -3.26
N ASP A 141 -26.29 1.09 -3.16
CA ASP A 141 -24.92 1.59 -2.99
C ASP A 141 -24.23 0.95 -1.78
N LEU A 142 -24.95 0.78 -0.67
CA LEU A 142 -24.39 0.12 0.52
C LEU A 142 -24.04 -1.35 0.29
N ARG A 143 -24.82 -2.07 -0.52
CA ARG A 143 -24.48 -3.45 -0.89
C ARG A 143 -23.27 -3.50 -1.81
N GLU A 144 -23.18 -2.55 -2.74
CA GLU A 144 -22.02 -2.42 -3.60
C GLU A 144 -20.77 -2.11 -2.77
N GLN A 145 -20.88 -1.21 -1.79
CA GLN A 145 -19.80 -0.84 -0.88
C GLN A 145 -19.22 -2.04 -0.12
N LEU A 146 -20.05 -3.02 0.30
CA LEU A 146 -19.57 -4.27 0.91
C LEU A 146 -18.76 -5.16 -0.04
N GLY A 147 -18.95 -5.01 -1.35
CA GLY A 147 -18.20 -5.72 -2.38
C GLY A 147 -17.00 -4.95 -2.93
N MET A 148 -16.78 -3.70 -2.52
CA MET A 148 -15.63 -2.90 -2.95
C MET A 148 -14.41 -3.27 -2.12
N LEU A 149 -13.25 -3.35 -2.77
CA LEU A 149 -11.97 -3.50 -2.10
C LEU A 149 -11.39 -2.12 -1.74
N PRO A 150 -10.55 -2.03 -0.68
CA PRO A 150 -9.79 -0.81 -0.40
C PRO A 150 -8.90 -0.44 -1.60
N GLN A 151 -8.68 0.86 -1.79
CA GLN A 151 -7.83 1.39 -2.86
C GLN A 151 -6.73 2.27 -2.27
N ALA A 152 -5.60 2.40 -2.97
CA ALA A 152 -4.51 3.23 -2.51
C ALA A 152 -3.90 4.09 -3.61
N HIS A 153 -3.49 5.29 -3.23
CA HIS A 153 -2.75 6.23 -4.09
C HIS A 153 -1.36 6.43 -3.50
N THR A 154 -0.41 5.61 -3.93
CA THR A 154 0.96 5.58 -3.38
C THR A 154 1.72 6.89 -3.57
N CYS A 155 1.34 7.71 -4.54
CA CYS A 155 1.95 9.03 -4.76
C CYS A 155 1.69 10.00 -3.59
N GLU A 156 0.61 9.80 -2.84
CA GLU A 156 0.15 10.71 -1.78
C GLU A 156 -0.03 10.01 -0.42
N ASN A 157 0.27 8.70 -0.35
CA ASN A 157 0.00 7.83 0.78
C ASN A 157 -1.46 7.96 1.25
N VAL A 158 -2.40 7.75 0.32
CA VAL A 158 -3.85 7.74 0.61
C VAL A 158 -4.34 6.30 0.57
N LEU A 159 -5.05 5.90 1.62
CA LEU A 159 -5.86 4.69 1.69
C LEU A 159 -7.33 5.09 1.62
N GLU A 160 -7.98 4.69 0.54
CA GLU A 160 -9.42 4.82 0.35
C GLU A 160 -10.11 3.57 0.90
N LEU A 161 -10.95 3.76 1.91
CA LEU A 161 -11.66 2.69 2.59
C LEU A 161 -13.17 2.82 2.35
N PRO A 162 -13.84 1.84 1.73
CA PRO A 162 -15.29 1.79 1.72
C PRO A 162 -15.82 1.77 3.17
N ASP A 163 -16.92 2.48 3.45
CA ASP A 163 -17.47 2.51 4.82
C ASP A 163 -18.21 1.21 5.15
N TYR A 164 -17.45 0.14 5.37
CA TYR A 164 -18.00 -1.18 5.67
C TYR A 164 -18.87 -1.14 6.91
N PHE A 165 -18.52 -0.31 7.91
CA PHE A 165 -19.27 -0.23 9.17
C PHE A 165 -20.69 0.29 8.99
N GLU A 166 -20.87 1.38 8.24
CA GLU A 166 -22.20 1.84 7.89
C GLU A 166 -22.94 0.74 7.11
N ALA A 167 -22.28 0.22 6.08
CA ALA A 167 -22.90 -0.73 5.17
C ALA A 167 -23.38 -2.01 5.87
N VAL A 168 -22.59 -2.63 6.74
CA VAL A 168 -23.04 -3.81 7.50
C VAL A 168 -24.17 -3.47 8.46
N ARG A 169 -24.14 -2.29 9.11
CA ARG A 169 -25.23 -1.87 10.01
C ARG A 169 -26.55 -1.72 9.27
N ARG A 170 -26.54 -1.17 8.07
CA ARG A 170 -27.76 -0.86 7.32
C ARG A 170 -28.24 -1.97 6.40
N VAL A 171 -27.32 -2.73 5.80
CA VAL A 171 -27.66 -3.84 4.90
C VAL A 171 -27.96 -5.12 5.67
N GLU A 172 -27.14 -5.44 6.68
CA GLU A 172 -27.26 -6.67 7.47
C GLU A 172 -28.04 -6.46 8.77
N GLY A 173 -28.29 -5.20 9.16
CA GLY A 173 -29.07 -4.87 10.36
C GLY A 173 -28.33 -5.11 11.66
N LEU A 174 -26.98 -5.14 11.62
CA LEU A 174 -26.14 -5.38 12.78
C LEU A 174 -26.14 -4.18 13.75
N ASP A 175 -26.11 -4.47 15.04
CA ASP A 175 -25.82 -3.46 16.06
C ASP A 175 -24.35 -3.01 16.00
N GLY A 176 -23.99 -1.99 16.78
CA GLY A 176 -22.64 -1.39 16.70
C GLY A 176 -21.51 -2.37 17.02
N GLU A 177 -21.72 -3.31 17.94
CA GLU A 177 -20.68 -4.26 18.35
C GLU A 177 -20.54 -5.40 17.34
N ALA A 178 -21.67 -5.94 16.85
CA ALA A 178 -21.68 -6.94 15.80
C ALA A 178 -21.13 -6.37 14.48
N ALA A 179 -21.46 -5.13 14.14
CA ALA A 179 -20.92 -4.46 12.97
C ALA A 179 -19.41 -4.26 13.07
N ALA A 180 -18.88 -3.85 14.22
CA ALA A 180 -17.45 -3.69 14.42
C ALA A 180 -16.69 -5.01 14.22
N ARG A 181 -17.21 -6.12 14.75
CA ARG A 181 -16.65 -7.46 14.49
C ARG A 181 -16.70 -7.84 13.02
N ARG A 182 -17.83 -7.57 12.35
CA ARG A 182 -17.98 -7.86 10.92
C ARG A 182 -17.00 -7.06 10.07
N CYS A 183 -16.67 -5.83 10.44
CA CYS A 183 -15.62 -5.06 9.77
C CYS A 183 -14.26 -5.74 9.84
N CYS A 184 -13.87 -6.33 10.97
CA CYS A 184 -12.61 -7.07 11.06
C CYS A 184 -12.58 -8.26 10.08
N GLU A 185 -13.70 -8.98 9.94
CA GLU A 185 -13.80 -10.10 9.00
C GLU A 185 -13.69 -9.62 7.55
N VAL A 186 -14.42 -8.56 7.18
CA VAL A 186 -14.39 -8.00 5.81
C VAL A 186 -13.01 -7.45 5.43
N LEU A 187 -12.25 -6.94 6.40
CA LEU A 187 -10.90 -6.40 6.17
C LEU A 187 -9.81 -7.48 6.13
N ASP A 188 -10.07 -8.66 6.68
CA ASP A 188 -9.12 -9.78 6.74
C ASP A 188 -9.34 -10.82 5.63
N ASP A 189 -10.51 -10.80 4.98
CA ASP A 189 -10.86 -11.61 3.78
C ASP A 189 -10.11 -11.16 2.51
#